data_AF-A0A7Y4UF77-F1
#
_entry.id   AF-A0A7Y4UF77-F1
#
_cell.length_a   1.000
_cell.length_b   1.000
_cell.length_c   1.000
_cell.angle_alpha   90.00
_cell.angle_beta   90.00
_cell.angle_gamma   90.00
#
_symmetry.space_group_name_H-M   'P 1'
#
loop_
_entity.id
_entity.type
_entity.pdbx_description
1 polymer ?
#
loop_
_entity_poly.entity_id
_entity_poly.type
_entity_poly.pdbx_seq_one_letter_code
_entity_poly.pdbx_strand_id
1 'polypeptide(L)'
;MPLIVGAALLVWLYYHFRVKAASLDLNSLNTIFLTLCFVLHGSVQNFSRALQRAVVSCWPILVLYHLYAGVAGLIQFTTVGAAMTNVFAPISNRWTFPLITVLVSTIVAIIVPSSGGQWVIQGFVTIKAAEAAGVSVARGMLALGVGDQMGNLVAPFWFVVRAEIARIDFRTFFGYGLIFALLWFVCGVLAFTLLPC
;
A
#
# COMPACT_ATOMS: atom_id res chain seq x y z
N MET A 1 15.66 -0.76 30.38
CA MET A 1 14.26 -0.69 29.89
C MET A 1 14.15 -0.85 28.36
N PRO A 2 14.69 0.04 27.50
CA PRO A 2 14.57 -0.06 26.04
C PRO A 2 15.27 -1.30 25.43
N LEU A 3 16.47 -1.62 25.92
CA LEU A 3 17.19 -2.85 25.52
C LEU A 3 16.46 -4.13 25.97
N ILE A 4 15.70 -4.06 27.07
CA ILE A 4 14.92 -5.21 27.56
C ILE A 4 13.71 -5.42 26.64
N VAL A 5 13.02 -4.34 26.27
CA VAL A 5 11.92 -4.40 25.30
C VAL A 5 12.44 -4.85 23.92
N GLY A 6 13.53 -4.27 23.43
CA GLY A 6 14.17 -4.68 22.18
C GLY A 6 14.59 -6.16 22.21
N ALA A 7 15.18 -6.63 23.30
CA ALA A 7 15.51 -8.05 23.49
C ALA A 7 14.26 -8.94 23.53
N ALA A 8 13.19 -8.51 24.19
CA ALA A 8 11.93 -9.26 24.21
C ALA A 8 11.31 -9.37 22.80
N LEU A 9 11.35 -8.29 22.00
CA LEU A 9 10.89 -8.31 20.61
C LEU A 9 11.79 -9.20 19.73
N LEU A 10 13.11 -9.20 19.95
CA LEU A 10 14.04 -10.13 19.27
C LEU A 10 13.75 -11.59 19.63
N VAL A 11 13.48 -11.89 20.90
CA VAL A 11 13.08 -13.24 21.33
C VAL A 11 11.76 -13.65 20.68
N TRP A 12 10.79 -12.73 20.59
CA TRP A 12 9.55 -12.98 19.88
C TRP A 12 9.78 -13.28 18.40
N LEU A 13 10.63 -12.49 17.72
CA LEU A 13 10.98 -12.73 16.31
C LEU A 13 11.69 -14.07 16.12
N TYR A 14 12.60 -14.42 17.02
CA TYR A 14 13.24 -15.74 17.02
C TYR A 14 12.19 -16.85 17.15
N TYR A 15 11.27 -16.72 18.09
CA TYR A 15 10.20 -17.69 18.28
C TYR A 15 9.28 -17.80 17.05
N HIS A 16 8.90 -16.67 16.44
CA HIS A 16 8.07 -16.64 15.23
C HIS A 16 8.71 -17.38 14.05
N PHE A 17 9.97 -17.06 13.74
CA PHE A 17 10.63 -17.62 12.55
C PHE A 17 11.27 -19.00 12.80
N ARG A 18 11.78 -19.28 14.00
CA ARG A 18 12.51 -20.53 14.28
C ARG A 18 11.66 -21.59 14.94
N VAL A 19 10.80 -21.22 15.89
CA VAL A 19 10.01 -22.21 16.65
C VAL A 19 8.69 -22.48 15.97
N LYS A 20 7.96 -21.43 15.59
CA LYS A 20 6.70 -21.56 14.84
C LYS A 20 6.91 -21.85 13.35
N ALA A 21 8.11 -21.61 12.82
CA ALA A 21 8.40 -21.66 11.39
C ALA A 21 7.39 -20.84 10.55
N ALA A 22 6.89 -19.75 11.12
CA ALA A 22 5.91 -18.89 10.46
C ALA A 22 6.59 -18.00 9.40
N SER A 23 5.85 -17.67 8.35
CA SER A 23 6.32 -16.78 7.28
C SER A 23 6.31 -15.31 7.72
N LEU A 24 6.85 -14.46 6.86
CA LEU A 24 6.77 -13.02 7.03
C LEU A 24 5.31 -12.57 6.88
N ASP A 25 4.77 -12.01 7.96
CA ASP A 25 3.43 -11.44 8.04
C ASP A 25 3.49 -9.98 8.52
N LEU A 26 2.32 -9.33 8.62
CA LEU A 26 2.26 -7.93 9.03
C LEU A 26 2.77 -7.71 10.46
N ASN A 27 2.53 -8.67 11.35
CA ASN A 27 2.91 -8.57 12.77
C ASN A 27 4.42 -8.66 12.92
N SER A 28 5.03 -9.68 12.30
CA SER A 28 6.48 -9.87 12.29
C SER A 28 7.20 -8.71 11.61
N LEU A 29 6.66 -8.16 10.52
CA LEU A 29 7.20 -6.95 9.89
C LEU A 29 7.17 -5.74 10.85
N ASN A 30 6.03 -5.49 11.51
CA ASN A 30 5.89 -4.43 12.50
C ASN A 30 6.85 -4.61 13.68
N THR A 31 6.99 -5.84 14.18
CA THR A 31 7.92 -6.17 15.26
C THR A 31 9.37 -5.94 14.84
N ILE A 32 9.76 -6.25 13.60
CA ILE A 32 11.09 -5.97 13.06
C ILE A 32 11.35 -4.45 13.10
N PHE A 33 10.45 -3.63 12.55
CA PHE A 33 10.63 -2.18 12.55
C PHE A 33 10.67 -1.59 13.96
N LEU A 34 9.79 -2.04 14.86
CA LEU A 34 9.79 -1.58 16.24
C LEU A 34 11.08 -1.96 16.97
N THR A 35 11.58 -3.18 16.74
CA THR A 35 12.86 -3.64 17.28
C THR A 35 14.01 -2.76 16.78
N LEU A 36 14.08 -2.51 15.48
CA LEU A 36 15.08 -1.63 14.87
C LEU A 36 15.04 -0.23 15.47
N CYS A 37 13.84 0.34 15.66
CA CYS A 37 13.67 1.64 16.32
C CYS A 37 14.30 1.64 17.72
N PHE A 38 14.02 0.64 18.56
CA PHE A 38 14.58 0.59 19.91
C PHE A 38 16.08 0.34 19.93
N VAL A 39 16.59 -0.54 19.07
CA VAL A 39 18.02 -0.86 18.98
C VAL A 39 18.83 0.33 18.47
N LEU A 40 18.39 0.97 17.39
CA LEU A 40 19.12 2.08 16.77
C LEU A 40 19.10 3.37 17.61
N HIS A 41 18.03 3.63 18.36
CA HIS A 41 17.97 4.82 19.22
C HIS A 41 18.64 4.63 20.59
N GLY A 42 18.90 3.37 20.98
CA GLY A 42 19.59 2.98 22.22
C GLY A 42 18.82 3.26 23.53
N SER A 43 17.90 4.23 23.55
CA SER A 43 17.08 4.55 24.71
C SER A 43 15.62 4.93 24.36
N VAL A 44 14.66 4.67 25.27
CA VAL A 44 13.25 5.08 25.11
C VAL A 44 13.16 6.61 25.04
N GLN A 45 14.00 7.31 25.78
CA GLN A 45 14.04 8.78 25.79
C GLN A 45 14.52 9.33 24.44
N ASN A 46 15.49 8.68 23.79
CA ASN A 46 15.95 9.06 22.45
C ASN A 46 14.89 8.73 21.40
N PHE A 47 14.29 7.53 21.47
CA PHE A 47 13.19 7.13 20.61
C PHE A 47 12.00 8.09 20.73
N SER A 48 11.57 8.43 21.95
CA SER A 48 10.44 9.34 22.20
C SER A 48 10.72 10.75 21.65
N ARG A 49 11.93 11.28 21.88
CA ARG A 49 12.35 12.58 21.31
C ARG A 49 12.39 12.56 19.78
N ALA A 50 12.90 11.48 19.19
CA ALA A 50 12.91 11.31 17.73
C ALA A 50 11.49 11.21 17.17
N LEU A 51 10.62 10.44 17.84
CA LEU A 51 9.22 10.28 17.47
C LEU A 51 8.46 11.61 17.50
N GLN A 52 8.63 12.42 18.56
CA GLN A 52 8.00 13.75 18.66
C GLN A 52 8.40 14.65 17.48
N ARG A 53 9.67 14.63 17.07
CA ARG A 53 10.14 15.39 15.90
C ARG A 53 9.56 14.85 14.60
N ALA A 54 9.56 13.53 14.43
CA ALA A 54 9.04 12.87 13.23
C ALA A 54 7.53 13.12 13.04
N VAL A 55 6.74 13.10 14.13
CA VAL A 55 5.30 13.35 14.11
C VAL A 55 4.97 14.73 13.53
N VAL A 56 5.75 15.77 13.85
CA VAL A 56 5.55 17.11 13.29
C VAL A 56 5.82 17.13 11.77
N SER A 57 6.67 16.26 11.25
CA SER A 57 6.90 16.16 9.80
C SER A 57 5.86 15.28 9.08
N CYS A 58 5.27 14.29 9.76
CA CYS A 58 4.31 13.35 9.16
C CYS A 58 2.85 13.55 9.61
N TRP A 59 2.53 14.60 10.36
CA TRP A 59 1.17 14.85 10.86
C TRP A 59 0.08 14.86 9.77
N PRO A 60 0.30 15.37 8.54
CA PRO A 60 -0.76 15.36 7.53
C PRO A 60 -1.13 13.92 7.17
N ILE A 61 -0.13 13.04 7.08
CA ILE A 61 -0.31 11.62 6.82
C ILE A 61 -1.10 10.97 7.96
N LEU A 62 -0.76 11.25 9.22
CA LEU A 62 -1.48 10.72 10.38
C LEU A 62 -2.97 11.06 10.36
N VAL A 63 -3.33 12.30 10.02
CA VAL A 63 -4.74 12.72 9.89
C VAL A 63 -5.41 12.03 8.71
N LEU A 64 -4.75 11.94 7.55
CA LEU A 64 -5.28 11.27 6.36
C LEU A 64 -5.61 9.80 6.63
N TYR A 65 -4.78 9.07 7.37
CA TYR A 65 -5.04 7.66 7.69
C TYR A 65 -6.34 7.45 8.49
N HIS A 66 -6.72 8.37 9.37
CA HIS A 66 -8.00 8.30 10.09
C HIS A 66 -9.19 8.54 9.15
N LEU A 67 -9.05 9.48 8.20
CA LEU A 67 -10.07 9.72 7.18
C LEU A 67 -10.22 8.51 6.25
N TYR A 68 -9.11 7.89 5.82
CA TYR A 68 -9.13 6.66 5.02
C TYR A 68 -9.77 5.49 5.76
N ALA A 69 -9.50 5.35 7.06
CA ALA A 69 -10.18 4.35 7.89
C ALA A 69 -11.70 4.59 7.96
N GLY A 70 -12.14 5.86 8.05
CA GLY A 70 -13.56 6.21 7.99
C GLY A 70 -14.22 5.84 6.65
N VAL A 71 -13.58 6.17 5.53
CA VAL A 71 -14.06 5.81 4.19
C VAL A 71 -14.10 4.29 4.01
N ALA A 72 -13.07 3.58 4.46
CA ALA A 72 -13.06 2.12 4.42
C ALA A 72 -14.17 1.51 5.28
N GLY A 73 -14.45 2.08 6.46
CA GLY A 73 -15.59 1.69 7.27
C GLY A 73 -16.91 1.84 6.52
N LEU A 74 -17.12 2.94 5.81
CA LEU A 74 -18.30 3.12 4.95
C LEU A 74 -18.35 2.06 3.84
N ILE A 75 -17.24 1.81 3.14
CA ILE A 75 -17.19 0.83 2.05
C ILE A 75 -17.47 -0.59 2.56
N GLN A 76 -16.95 -0.96 3.72
CA GLN A 76 -17.02 -2.30 4.27
C GLN A 76 -18.33 -2.59 5.00
N PHE A 77 -18.89 -1.60 5.70
CA PHE A 77 -20.06 -1.78 6.57
C PHE A 77 -21.36 -1.18 6.00
N THR A 78 -21.33 -0.60 4.79
CA THR A 78 -22.53 -0.12 4.08
C THR A 78 -22.64 -0.73 2.67
N THR A 79 -23.67 -0.34 1.91
CA THR A 79 -23.91 -0.83 0.55
C THR A 79 -22.96 -0.23 -0.50
N VAL A 80 -22.12 0.74 -0.14
CA VAL A 80 -21.23 1.45 -1.07
C VAL A 80 -20.27 0.49 -1.78
N GLY A 81 -19.59 -0.40 -1.05
CA GLY A 81 -18.65 -1.36 -1.66
C GLY A 81 -19.33 -2.34 -2.62
N ALA A 82 -20.53 -2.79 -2.28
CA ALA A 82 -21.34 -3.64 -3.14
C ALA A 82 -21.77 -2.91 -4.42
N ALA A 83 -22.22 -1.65 -4.30
CA ALA A 83 -22.57 -0.81 -5.43
C ALA A 83 -21.36 -0.62 -6.39
N MET A 84 -20.17 -0.35 -5.85
CA MET A 84 -18.94 -0.23 -6.65
C MET A 84 -18.62 -1.54 -7.39
N THR A 85 -18.76 -2.68 -6.72
CA THR A 85 -18.50 -4.00 -7.34
C THR A 85 -19.50 -4.28 -8.46
N ASN A 86 -20.78 -3.97 -8.24
CA ASN A 86 -21.86 -4.22 -9.21
C ASN A 86 -21.71 -3.41 -10.51
N VAL A 87 -21.07 -2.24 -10.47
CA VAL A 87 -20.81 -1.44 -11.69
C VAL A 87 -19.86 -2.18 -12.64
N PHE A 88 -18.85 -2.86 -12.11
CA PHE A 88 -17.81 -3.52 -12.92
C PHE A 88 -18.02 -5.03 -13.08
N ALA A 89 -18.86 -5.65 -12.26
CA ALA A 89 -19.13 -7.09 -12.32
C ALA A 89 -19.57 -7.60 -13.71
N PRO A 90 -20.46 -6.92 -14.47
CA PRO A 90 -20.92 -7.43 -15.77
C PRO A 90 -19.82 -7.52 -16.83
N ILE A 91 -18.79 -6.70 -16.70
CA ILE A 91 -17.67 -6.63 -17.66
C ILE A 91 -16.41 -7.31 -17.11
N SER A 92 -16.44 -7.84 -15.89
CA SER A 92 -15.30 -8.45 -15.21
C SER A 92 -15.28 -9.96 -15.44
N ASN A 93 -14.33 -10.42 -16.25
CA ASN A 93 -13.99 -11.83 -16.43
C ASN A 93 -12.47 -12.01 -16.37
N ARG A 94 -11.99 -13.25 -16.47
CA ARG A 94 -10.54 -13.57 -16.39
C ARG A 94 -9.64 -12.68 -17.26
N TRP A 95 -10.10 -12.23 -18.42
CA TRP A 95 -9.31 -11.45 -19.37
C TRP A 95 -9.39 -9.94 -19.12
N THR A 96 -10.56 -9.44 -18.71
CA THR A 96 -10.82 -8.00 -18.53
C THR A 96 -10.58 -7.53 -17.10
N PHE A 97 -10.67 -8.42 -16.12
CA PHE A 97 -10.58 -8.11 -14.70
C PHE A 97 -9.24 -7.44 -14.30
N PRO A 98 -8.06 -7.91 -14.75
CA PRO A 98 -6.80 -7.24 -14.44
C PRO A 98 -6.76 -5.80 -14.96
N LEU A 99 -7.19 -5.58 -16.21
CA LEU A 99 -7.22 -4.24 -16.82
C LEU A 99 -8.14 -3.29 -16.04
N ILE A 100 -9.37 -3.73 -15.76
CA ILE A 100 -10.34 -2.92 -15.01
C ILE A 100 -9.80 -2.59 -13.62
N THR A 101 -9.25 -3.58 -12.92
CA THR A 101 -8.69 -3.39 -11.57
C THR A 101 -7.55 -2.38 -11.59
N VAL A 102 -6.60 -2.50 -12.51
CA VAL A 102 -5.47 -1.57 -12.64
C VAL A 102 -5.97 -0.14 -12.90
N LEU A 103 -6.93 0.05 -13.81
CA LEU A 103 -7.47 1.37 -14.14
C LEU A 103 -8.18 2.01 -12.94
N VAL A 104 -9.07 1.28 -12.28
CA VAL A 104 -9.78 1.78 -11.10
C VAL A 104 -8.79 2.09 -9.97
N SER A 105 -7.83 1.19 -9.71
CA SER A 105 -6.80 1.39 -8.70
C SER A 105 -5.89 2.59 -9.01
N THR A 106 -5.61 2.87 -10.28
CA THR A 106 -4.85 4.05 -10.69
C THR A 106 -5.59 5.34 -10.35
N ILE A 107 -6.89 5.40 -10.66
CA ILE A 107 -7.74 6.57 -10.34
C ILE A 107 -7.79 6.76 -8.81
N VAL A 108 -7.97 5.68 -8.06
CA VAL A 108 -7.97 5.72 -6.59
C VAL A 108 -6.62 6.22 -6.07
N ALA A 109 -5.48 5.75 -6.58
CA ALA A 109 -4.16 6.20 -6.15
C ALA A 109 -3.87 7.68 -6.44
N ILE A 110 -4.44 8.25 -7.49
CA ILE A 110 -4.30 9.68 -7.78
C ILE A 110 -5.02 10.52 -6.69
N ILE A 111 -6.17 10.04 -6.21
CA ILE A 111 -6.97 10.71 -5.17
C ILE A 111 -6.43 10.42 -3.76
N VAL A 112 -5.98 9.19 -3.54
CA VAL A 112 -5.45 8.65 -2.29
C VAL A 112 -4.02 8.18 -2.56
N PRO A 113 -3.04 9.11 -2.56
CA PRO A 113 -1.64 8.79 -2.87
C PRO A 113 -0.97 8.11 -1.67
N SER A 114 -1.48 6.96 -1.25
CA SER A 114 -1.01 6.15 -0.14
C SER A 114 -1.39 4.70 -0.34
N SER A 115 -0.41 3.83 -0.61
CA SER A 115 -0.65 2.40 -0.82
C SER A 115 -1.35 1.73 0.37
N GLY A 116 -0.99 2.14 1.60
CA GLY A 116 -1.65 1.62 2.81
C GLY A 116 -3.09 2.12 2.95
N GLY A 117 -3.36 3.39 2.62
CA GLY A 117 -4.71 3.94 2.62
C GLY A 117 -5.59 3.31 1.53
N GLN A 118 -5.04 3.11 0.34
CA GLN A 118 -5.71 2.45 -0.77
C GLN A 118 -6.02 0.98 -0.46
N TRP A 119 -5.12 0.26 0.21
CA TRP A 119 -5.41 -1.09 0.68
C TRP A 119 -6.64 -1.12 1.59
N VAL A 120 -6.70 -0.19 2.54
CA VAL A 120 -7.81 -0.09 3.51
C VAL A 120 -9.14 0.22 2.81
N ILE A 121 -9.13 1.05 1.76
CA ILE A 121 -10.33 1.47 1.02
C ILE A 121 -10.76 0.45 -0.03
N GLN A 122 -9.83 -0.07 -0.83
CA GLN A 122 -10.12 -0.81 -2.06
C GLN A 122 -9.82 -2.32 -1.93
N GLY A 123 -8.94 -2.73 -1.01
CA GLY A 123 -8.47 -4.12 -0.92
C GLY A 123 -9.62 -5.13 -0.77
N PHE A 124 -10.54 -4.88 0.17
CA PHE A 124 -11.69 -5.77 0.39
C PHE A 124 -12.62 -5.86 -0.84
N VAL A 125 -12.87 -4.73 -1.49
CA VAL A 125 -13.69 -4.67 -2.71
C VAL A 125 -13.04 -5.48 -3.83
N THR A 126 -11.73 -5.34 -4.02
CA THR A 126 -11.00 -6.09 -5.06
C THR A 126 -10.93 -7.58 -4.76
N ILE A 127 -10.83 -7.99 -3.48
CA ILE A 127 -10.92 -9.41 -3.09
C ILE A 127 -12.28 -9.98 -3.53
N LYS A 128 -13.38 -9.29 -3.20
CA LYS A 128 -14.73 -9.74 -3.55
C LYS A 128 -14.97 -9.74 -5.05
N ALA A 129 -14.47 -8.73 -5.75
CA ALA A 129 -14.55 -8.66 -7.21
C ALA A 129 -13.75 -9.79 -7.88
N ALA A 130 -12.57 -10.15 -7.35
CA ALA A 130 -11.77 -11.27 -7.85
C ALA A 130 -12.50 -12.61 -7.68
N GLU A 131 -13.06 -12.85 -6.49
CA GLU A 131 -13.89 -14.03 -6.20
C GLU A 131 -15.08 -14.13 -7.16
N ALA A 132 -15.81 -13.02 -7.37
CA ALA A 132 -16.96 -12.98 -8.28
C ALA A 132 -16.58 -13.17 -9.75
N ALA A 133 -15.40 -12.68 -10.18
CA ALA A 133 -14.89 -12.84 -11.54
C ALA A 133 -14.26 -14.23 -11.80
N GLY A 134 -14.18 -15.11 -10.78
CA GLY A 134 -13.54 -16.43 -10.88
C GLY A 134 -12.02 -16.37 -11.03
N VAL A 135 -11.39 -15.32 -10.47
CA VAL A 135 -9.95 -15.07 -10.55
C VAL A 135 -9.32 -15.23 -9.16
N SER A 136 -8.06 -15.66 -9.07
CA SER A 136 -7.36 -15.78 -7.80
C SER A 136 -7.26 -14.42 -7.09
N VAL A 137 -7.46 -14.43 -5.76
CA VAL A 137 -7.31 -13.23 -4.94
C VAL A 137 -5.91 -12.63 -5.11
N ALA A 138 -4.88 -13.47 -5.17
CA ALA A 138 -3.51 -13.04 -5.42
C ALA A 138 -3.38 -12.20 -6.70
N ARG A 139 -3.95 -12.66 -7.82
CA ARG A 139 -3.94 -11.90 -9.07
C ARG A 139 -4.69 -10.57 -8.93
N GLY A 140 -5.82 -10.54 -8.22
CA GLY A 140 -6.54 -9.29 -7.95
C GLY A 140 -5.74 -8.30 -7.10
N MET A 141 -5.06 -8.77 -6.05
CA MET A 141 -4.23 -7.91 -5.20
C MET A 141 -2.99 -7.39 -5.94
N LEU A 142 -2.39 -8.22 -6.80
CA LEU A 142 -1.27 -7.80 -7.62
C LEU A 142 -1.69 -6.79 -8.70
N ALA A 143 -2.84 -6.97 -9.34
CA ALA A 143 -3.42 -6.01 -10.26
C ALA A 143 -3.74 -4.67 -9.56
N LEU A 144 -4.29 -4.71 -8.35
CA LEU A 144 -4.47 -3.51 -7.51
C LEU A 144 -3.14 -2.83 -7.25
N GLY A 145 -2.10 -3.59 -6.90
CA GLY A 145 -0.75 -3.05 -6.67
C GLY A 145 -0.14 -2.39 -7.90
N VAL A 146 -0.37 -2.93 -9.11
CA VAL A 146 0.07 -2.28 -10.35
C VAL A 146 -0.61 -0.92 -10.52
N GLY A 147 -1.92 -0.85 -10.33
CA GLY A 147 -2.68 0.39 -10.45
C GLY A 147 -2.30 1.42 -9.37
N ASP A 148 -2.12 0.98 -8.12
CA ASP A 148 -1.63 1.82 -7.03
C ASP A 148 -0.30 2.50 -7.39
N GLN A 149 0.67 1.71 -7.85
CA GLN A 149 1.97 2.25 -8.25
C GLN A 149 1.88 3.16 -9.46
N MET A 150 1.04 2.83 -10.45
CA MET A 150 0.80 3.71 -11.59
C MET A 150 0.26 5.07 -11.14
N GLY A 151 -0.74 5.10 -10.26
CA GLY A 151 -1.30 6.36 -9.76
C GLY A 151 -0.26 7.17 -8.98
N ASN A 152 0.56 6.53 -8.15
CA ASN A 152 1.66 7.21 -7.44
C ASN A 152 2.77 7.73 -8.38
N LEU A 153 3.00 7.07 -9.52
CA LEU A 153 3.95 7.50 -10.55
C LEU A 153 3.42 8.65 -11.41
N VAL A 154 2.11 8.91 -11.41
CA VAL A 154 1.50 10.01 -12.17
C VAL A 154 1.10 11.17 -11.26
N ALA A 155 0.76 10.89 -10.00
CA ALA A 155 0.28 11.87 -9.02
C ALA A 155 1.32 12.99 -8.79
N PRO A 156 0.99 14.27 -9.11
CA PRO A 156 1.91 15.40 -8.97
C PRO A 156 2.44 15.58 -7.54
N PHE A 157 1.65 15.20 -6.53
CA PHE A 157 1.99 15.30 -5.11
C PHE A 157 3.38 14.72 -4.79
N TRP A 158 3.65 13.48 -5.22
CA TRP A 158 4.92 12.82 -4.95
C TRP A 158 6.09 13.37 -5.76
N PHE A 159 5.82 14.00 -6.91
CA PHE A 159 6.85 14.68 -7.67
C PHE A 159 7.34 15.92 -6.93
N VAL A 160 6.43 16.74 -6.42
CA VAL A 160 6.78 17.96 -5.67
C VAL A 160 7.57 17.59 -4.41
N VAL A 161 7.14 16.57 -3.65
CA VAL A 161 7.86 16.11 -2.45
C VAL A 161 9.27 15.61 -2.79
N ARG A 162 9.43 14.78 -3.82
CA ARG A 162 10.75 14.27 -4.23
C ARG A 162 11.66 15.38 -4.76
N ALA A 163 11.10 16.31 -5.53
CA ALA A 163 11.79 17.46 -6.08
C ALA A 163 12.34 18.38 -4.97
N GLU A 164 11.54 18.62 -3.93
CA GLU A 164 11.95 19.42 -2.76
C GLU A 164 13.14 18.77 -2.02
N ILE A 165 13.08 17.45 -1.79
CA ILE A 165 14.16 16.71 -1.11
C ILE A 165 15.44 16.72 -1.95
N ALA A 166 15.32 16.49 -3.26
CA ALA A 166 16.46 16.47 -4.18
C ALA A 166 16.95 17.87 -4.60
N ARG A 167 16.21 18.93 -4.24
CA ARG A 167 16.46 20.33 -4.62
C ARG A 167 16.59 20.53 -6.14
N ILE A 168 15.72 19.87 -6.89
CA ILE A 168 15.65 19.98 -8.36
C ILE A 168 14.23 20.37 -8.79
N ASP A 169 14.08 20.95 -9.97
CA ASP A 169 12.74 21.17 -10.54
C ASP A 169 12.12 19.82 -10.94
N PHE A 170 10.88 19.56 -10.49
CA PHE A 170 10.16 18.34 -10.81
C PHE A 170 9.96 18.11 -12.31
N ARG A 171 9.90 19.19 -13.10
CA ARG A 171 9.74 19.14 -14.56
C ARG A 171 10.87 18.38 -15.24
N THR A 172 12.05 18.34 -14.63
CA THR A 172 13.23 17.66 -15.17
C THR A 172 13.06 16.13 -15.23
N PHE A 173 12.28 15.54 -14.33
CA PHE A 173 12.13 14.09 -14.24
C PHE A 173 10.69 13.57 -14.37
N PHE A 174 9.70 14.46 -14.37
CA PHE A 174 8.29 14.10 -14.52
C PHE A 174 8.03 13.27 -15.78
N GLY A 175 8.60 13.65 -16.92
CA GLY A 175 8.44 12.93 -18.20
C GLY A 175 8.95 11.48 -18.15
N TYR A 176 10.11 11.23 -17.50
CA TYR A 176 10.62 9.88 -17.30
C TYR A 176 9.68 9.05 -16.42
N GLY A 177 9.08 9.68 -15.41
CA GLY A 177 8.07 9.06 -14.55
C GLY A 177 6.85 8.58 -15.34
N LEU A 178 6.36 9.37 -16.30
CA LEU A 178 5.24 8.98 -17.16
C LEU A 178 5.57 7.81 -18.08
N ILE A 179 6.78 7.79 -18.66
CA ILE A 179 7.24 6.66 -19.48
C ILE A 179 7.30 5.39 -18.63
N PHE A 180 7.88 5.48 -17.43
CA PHE A 180 7.94 4.35 -16.51
C PHE A 180 6.54 3.90 -16.07
N ALA A 181 5.61 4.83 -15.82
CA ALA A 181 4.23 4.52 -15.49
C ALA A 181 3.53 3.75 -16.63
N LEU A 182 3.75 4.17 -17.88
CA LEU A 182 3.19 3.49 -19.05
C LEU A 182 3.77 2.07 -19.20
N LEU A 183 5.08 1.91 -19.08
CA LEU A 183 5.73 0.59 -19.12
C LEU A 183 5.21 -0.31 -18.01
N TRP A 184 5.13 0.21 -16.78
CA TRP A 184 4.61 -0.50 -15.62
C TRP A 184 3.16 -0.94 -15.83
N PHE A 185 2.31 -0.06 -16.37
CA PHE A 185 0.91 -0.37 -16.69
C PHE A 185 0.80 -1.48 -17.74
N VAL A 186 1.48 -1.33 -18.88
CA VAL A 186 1.40 -2.28 -19.99
C VAL A 186 1.94 -3.63 -19.57
N CYS A 187 3.13 -3.68 -18.95
CA CYS A 187 3.72 -4.91 -18.47
C CYS A 187 2.86 -5.58 -17.39
N GLY A 188 2.33 -4.81 -16.44
CA GLY A 188 1.50 -5.33 -15.36
C GLY A 188 0.18 -5.92 -15.86
N VAL A 189 -0.54 -5.20 -16.73
CA VAL A 189 -1.79 -5.71 -17.32
C VAL A 189 -1.53 -6.97 -18.15
N LEU A 190 -0.53 -6.96 -19.03
CA LEU A 190 -0.20 -8.13 -19.86
C LEU A 190 0.21 -9.33 -19.00
N ALA A 191 1.04 -9.12 -17.98
CA ALA A 191 1.48 -10.17 -17.08
C ALA A 191 0.28 -10.81 -16.35
N PHE A 192 -0.59 -10.01 -15.73
CA PHE A 192 -1.70 -10.55 -14.95
C PHE A 192 -2.88 -11.03 -15.80
N THR A 193 -2.97 -10.65 -17.07
CA THR A 193 -3.95 -11.20 -18.02
C THR A 193 -3.46 -12.50 -18.67
N LEU A 194 -2.18 -12.61 -19.04
CA LEU A 194 -1.69 -13.72 -19.87
C LEU A 194 -0.93 -14.79 -19.09
N LEU A 195 -0.21 -14.45 -18.02
CA LEU A 195 0.62 -15.41 -17.30
C LEU A 195 -0.20 -16.25 -16.32
N PRO A 196 0.15 -17.53 -16.13
CA PRO A 196 -0.40 -18.34 -15.05
C PRO A 196 0.11 -17.77 -13.71
N CYS A 197 -0.82 -17.30 -12.89
CA CYS A 197 -0.58 -16.79 -11.54
C CYS A 197 -1.72 -17.19 -10.61
#